data_AF-A0A967ZU67-F1
#
_entry.id   AF-A0A967ZU67-F1
#
_cell.length_a   1.000
_cell.length_b   1.000
_cell.length_c   1.000
_cell.angle_alpha   90.00
_cell.angle_beta   90.00
_cell.angle_gamma   90.00
#
_symmetry.space_group_name_H-M   'P 1'
#
loop_
_entity.id
_entity.type
_entity.pdbx_description
1 polymer ?
#
loop_
_entity_poly.entity_id
_entity_poly.type
_entity_poly.pdbx_seq_one_letter_code
_entity_poly.pdbx_strand_id
1 'polypeptide(L)'
;MRWTATEIATAVGGTVAAGTDAVVDRATQDSRDADARSLFVALVAERDGHDFAAAAVTAGAPVILSSRPPEELVGLADGTAVVVVADTAAALSALGAAARDRLEGRAEVFGITGSVGKTTTKDLLAAVLATDRRT
;
A
#
# COMPACT_ATOMS: atom_id res chain seq x y z
N MET A 1 6.50 -6.24 -4.68
CA MET A 1 7.15 -5.36 -5.69
C MET A 1 7.76 -4.21 -4.92
N ARG A 2 9.02 -3.83 -5.18
CA ARG A 2 9.66 -2.75 -4.42
C ARG A 2 9.24 -1.38 -4.95
N TRP A 3 9.04 -0.45 -4.02
CA TRP A 3 8.69 0.96 -4.28
C TRP A 3 9.50 1.85 -3.34
N THR A 4 9.97 2.99 -3.84
CA THR A 4 10.50 4.05 -2.96
C THR A 4 9.40 5.03 -2.56
N ALA A 5 9.59 5.82 -1.50
CA ALA A 5 8.64 6.85 -1.11
C ALA A 5 8.39 7.88 -2.23
N THR A 6 9.43 8.25 -2.98
CA THR A 6 9.35 9.11 -4.16
C THR A 6 8.57 8.47 -5.31
N GLU A 7 8.80 7.18 -5.58
CA GLU A 7 8.01 6.46 -6.60
C GLU A 7 6.53 6.38 -6.20
N ILE A 8 6.24 6.14 -4.93
CA ILE A 8 4.87 6.12 -4.40
C ILE A 8 4.24 7.50 -4.60
N ALA A 9 4.90 8.57 -4.14
CA ALA A 9 4.41 9.94 -4.31
C ALA A 9 4.11 10.26 -5.78
N THR A 10 5.00 9.88 -6.70
CA THR A 10 4.81 10.07 -8.14
C THR A 10 3.59 9.30 -8.65
N ALA A 11 3.44 8.02 -8.27
CA ALA A 11 2.36 7.17 -8.73
C ALA A 11 0.97 7.61 -8.24
N VAL A 12 0.90 8.24 -7.07
CA VAL A 12 -0.37 8.67 -6.46
C VAL A 12 -0.65 10.17 -6.63
N GLY A 13 0.23 10.91 -7.31
CA GLY A 13 0.12 12.37 -7.42
C GLY A 13 0.29 13.11 -6.08
N GLY A 14 1.05 12.53 -5.16
CA GLY A 14 1.36 13.07 -3.84
C GLY A 14 2.72 13.77 -3.77
N THR A 15 3.15 14.11 -2.56
CA THR A 15 4.47 14.70 -2.28
C THR A 15 5.11 14.04 -1.07
N VAL A 16 6.41 13.76 -1.12
CA VAL A 16 7.18 13.35 0.06
C VAL A 16 7.42 14.58 0.92
N ALA A 17 6.66 14.73 2.01
CA ALA A 17 6.68 15.93 2.86
C ALA A 17 7.71 15.85 4.00
N ALA A 18 8.16 14.64 4.35
CA ALA A 18 9.19 14.41 5.37
C ALA A 18 9.89 13.08 5.14
N GLY A 19 11.03 12.90 5.82
CA GLY A 19 11.76 11.64 5.93
C GLY A 19 12.70 11.33 4.76
N THR A 20 13.14 10.08 4.72
CA THR A 20 14.09 9.58 3.71
C THR A 20 13.37 8.80 2.61
N ASP A 21 13.99 8.64 1.44
CA ASP A 21 13.41 7.84 0.34
C ASP A 21 13.52 6.32 0.61
N ALA A 22 12.78 5.86 1.61
CA ALA A 22 12.78 4.47 2.06
C ALA A 22 12.13 3.53 1.04
N VAL A 23 12.58 2.27 1.01
CA VAL A 23 12.07 1.23 0.12
C VAL A 23 11.11 0.31 0.87
N VAL A 24 9.93 0.10 0.30
CA VAL A 24 8.88 -0.79 0.81
C VAL A 24 8.50 -1.83 -0.25
N ASP A 25 7.98 -2.98 0.19
CA ASP A 25 7.48 -4.02 -0.72
C ASP A 25 6.07 -4.53 -0.40
N ARG A 26 5.43 -3.93 0.61
CA ARG A 26 4.06 -4.19 1.07
C ARG A 26 3.33 -2.89 1.36
N ALA A 27 2.01 -2.90 1.21
CA ALA A 27 1.13 -1.88 1.75
C ALA A 27 0.16 -2.51 2.76
N THR A 28 -0.10 -1.82 3.87
CA THR A 28 -1.09 -2.21 4.87
C THR A 28 -1.84 -0.98 5.37
N GLN A 29 -3.10 -1.17 5.74
CA GLN A 29 -3.94 -0.18 6.44
C GLN A 29 -4.13 -0.56 7.92
N ASP A 30 -3.65 -1.73 8.34
CA ASP A 30 -3.66 -2.20 9.72
C ASP A 30 -2.27 -2.03 10.32
N SER A 31 -2.15 -1.18 11.33
CA SER A 31 -0.88 -0.88 12.00
C SER A 31 -0.30 -2.08 12.75
N ARG A 32 -1.12 -3.10 13.05
CA ARG A 32 -0.67 -4.35 13.68
C ARG A 32 0.09 -5.25 12.72
N ASP A 33 -0.13 -5.09 11.41
CA ASP A 33 0.51 -5.86 10.35
C ASP A 33 1.74 -5.14 9.74
N ALA A 34 2.03 -3.93 10.22
CA ALA A 34 3.16 -3.13 9.76
C ALA A 34 4.49 -3.74 10.18
N ASP A 35 5.50 -3.55 9.32
CA ASP A 35 6.88 -3.98 9.53
C ASP A 35 7.85 -3.08 8.76
N ALA A 36 9.15 -3.39 8.82
CA ALA A 36 10.22 -2.66 8.15
C ALA A 36 10.12 -2.58 6.61
N ARG A 37 9.14 -3.23 5.98
CA ARG A 37 8.92 -3.21 4.53
C ARG A 37 7.56 -2.65 4.14
N SER A 38 6.83 -2.10 5.10
CA SER A 38 5.44 -1.69 4.94
C SER A 38 5.29 -0.20 4.64
N LEU A 39 4.53 0.12 3.59
CA LEU A 39 3.79 1.37 3.48
C LEU A 39 2.55 1.26 4.38
N PHE A 40 2.45 2.09 5.40
CA PHE A 40 1.20 2.24 6.15
C PHE A 40 0.30 3.27 5.48
N VAL A 41 -0.94 2.89 5.19
CA VAL A 41 -1.93 3.74 4.51
C VAL A 41 -2.96 4.23 5.53
N ALA A 42 -2.90 5.51 5.86
CA ALA A 42 -3.81 6.15 6.80
C ALA A 42 -5.17 6.44 6.15
N LEU A 43 -5.99 5.39 5.99
CA LEU A 43 -7.35 5.52 5.44
C LEU A 43 -8.29 6.20 6.43
N VAL A 44 -9.12 7.11 5.94
CA VAL A 44 -10.23 7.68 6.72
C VAL A 44 -11.47 6.83 6.45
N ALA A 45 -11.87 6.04 7.44
CA ALA A 45 -13.06 5.20 7.40
C ALA A 45 -13.85 5.36 8.71
N GLU A 46 -14.40 4.28 9.28
CA GLU A 46 -15.07 4.30 10.59
C GLU A 46 -14.15 4.82 11.71
N ARG A 47 -12.86 4.51 11.60
CA ARG A 47 -11.79 5.10 12.42
C ARG A 47 -10.83 5.82 11.50
N ASP A 48 -10.24 6.89 12.01
CA ASP A 48 -9.24 7.62 11.26
C ASP A 48 -7.88 6.90 11.37
N GLY A 49 -7.38 6.40 10.24
CA GLY A 49 -6.09 5.70 10.14
C GLY A 49 -4.89 6.55 10.57
N HIS A 50 -5.00 7.89 10.53
CA HIS A 50 -3.94 8.80 10.94
C HIS A 50 -3.60 8.64 12.42
N ASP A 51 -4.59 8.31 13.26
CA ASP A 51 -4.42 8.10 14.70
C ASP A 51 -3.55 6.87 15.00
N PHE A 52 -3.29 6.03 14.00
CA PHE A 52 -2.46 4.83 14.11
C PHE A 52 -1.10 4.94 13.45
N ALA A 53 -0.75 6.10 12.87
CA ALA A 53 0.55 6.30 12.23
C ALA A 53 1.70 6.01 13.21
N ALA A 54 1.61 6.51 14.46
CA ALA A 54 2.58 6.23 15.52
C ALA A 54 2.76 4.72 15.78
N ALA A 55 1.65 3.98 15.83
CA ALA A 55 1.66 2.54 16.07
C ALA A 55 2.30 1.79 14.90
N ALA A 56 2.00 2.19 13.66
CA ALA A 56 2.61 1.61 12.47
C ALA A 56 4.13 1.87 12.42
N VAL A 57 4.56 3.10 12.75
CA VAL A 57 5.99 3.42 12.86
C VAL A 57 6.66 2.60 13.95
N THR A 58 6.02 2.45 15.11
CA THR A 58 6.52 1.61 16.22
C THR A 58 6.66 0.14 15.80
N ALA A 59 5.74 -0.35 14.98
CA ALA A 59 5.82 -1.68 14.37
C ALA A 59 6.89 -1.78 13.26
N GLY A 60 7.45 -0.64 12.84
CA GLY A 60 8.58 -0.55 11.93
C GLY A 60 8.27 0.01 10.54
N ALA A 61 7.05 0.49 10.26
CA ALA A 61 6.72 1.05 8.95
C ALA A 61 7.62 2.27 8.63
N PRO A 62 8.45 2.21 7.57
CA PRO A 62 9.31 3.34 7.22
C PRO A 62 8.60 4.42 6.39
N VAL A 63 7.43 4.13 5.82
CA VAL A 63 6.68 5.06 4.95
C VAL A 63 5.21 5.11 5.38
N ILE A 64 4.68 6.32 5.52
CA ILE A 64 3.27 6.60 5.80
C ILE A 64 2.67 7.32 4.59
N LEU A 65 1.54 6.82 4.07
CA LEU A 65 0.69 7.53 3.12
C LEU A 65 -0.45 8.20 3.91
N SER A 66 -0.52 9.53 3.83
CA SER A 66 -1.37 10.35 4.68
C SER A 66 -2.04 11.48 3.90
N SER A 67 -3.22 11.91 4.35
CA SER A 67 -3.84 13.16 3.90
C SER A 67 -3.63 14.33 4.86
N ARG A 68 -2.91 14.11 5.96
CA ARG A 68 -2.47 15.14 6.90
C ARG A 68 -0.98 15.40 6.70
N PRO A 69 -0.51 16.63 6.91
CA PRO A 69 0.92 16.90 6.83
C PRO A 69 1.66 16.30 8.05
N PRO A 70 2.99 16.10 7.97
CA PRO A 70 3.77 15.42 9.01
C PRO A 70 3.63 16.03 10.42
N GLU A 71 3.48 17.35 10.50
CA GLU A 71 3.31 18.10 11.75
C GLU A 71 2.01 17.79 12.51
N GLU A 72 0.99 17.26 11.82
CA GLU A 72 -0.26 16.81 12.44
C GLU A 72 -0.21 15.33 12.88
N LEU A 73 0.86 14.61 12.53
CA LEU A 73 1.06 13.22 12.90
C LEU A 73 1.92 13.14 14.17
N VAL A 74 1.38 12.51 15.21
CA VAL A 74 2.09 12.35 16.48
C VAL A 74 2.94 11.07 16.44
N GLY A 75 4.12 11.09 17.08
CA GLY A 75 4.90 9.88 17.34
C GLY A 75 5.59 9.27 16.12
N LEU A 76 5.86 10.07 15.09
CA LEU A 76 6.73 9.66 14.00
C LEU A 76 8.19 9.59 14.46
N ALA A 77 8.93 8.62 13.96
CA ALA A 77 10.36 8.49 14.21
C ALA A 77 11.14 9.36 13.21
N ASP A 78 12.34 9.79 13.60
CA ASP A 78 13.24 10.51 12.70
C ASP A 78 13.52 9.68 11.45
N GLY A 79 13.35 10.30 10.28
CA GLY A 79 13.58 9.67 8.98
C GLY A 79 12.39 8.88 8.42
N THR A 80 11.28 8.73 9.16
CA THR A 80 10.02 8.16 8.63
C THR A 80 9.53 9.01 7.46
N ALA A 81 9.37 8.38 6.30
CA ALA A 81 8.86 9.05 5.11
C ALA A 81 7.36 9.30 5.23
N VAL A 82 6.91 10.51 4.91
CA VAL A 82 5.48 10.84 4.86
C VAL A 82 5.12 11.29 3.46
N VAL A 83 4.32 10.49 2.76
CA VAL A 83 3.75 10.84 1.46
C VAL A 83 2.38 11.45 1.71
N VAL A 84 2.26 12.74 1.38
CA VAL A 84 1.02 13.50 1.56
C VAL A 84 0.21 13.53 0.26
N VAL A 85 -1.08 13.24 0.36
CA VAL A 85 -2.06 13.24 -0.73
C VAL A 85 -3.36 13.91 -0.29
N ALA A 86 -4.22 14.32 -1.23
CA ALA A 86 -5.52 14.88 -0.86
C ALA A 86 -6.49 13.82 -0.29
N ASP A 87 -6.43 12.59 -0.79
CA ASP A 87 -7.33 11.48 -0.42
C ASP A 87 -6.53 10.16 -0.42
N THR A 88 -6.44 9.52 0.75
CA THR A 88 -5.66 8.29 0.93
C THR A 88 -6.30 7.06 0.29
N ALA A 89 -7.63 7.02 0.14
CA ALA A 89 -8.33 5.92 -0.53
C ALA A 89 -8.17 5.99 -2.06
N ALA A 90 -8.28 7.20 -2.62
CA ALA A 90 -7.98 7.45 -4.02
C ALA A 90 -6.51 7.15 -4.34
N ALA A 91 -5.59 7.58 -3.47
CA ALA A 91 -4.16 7.30 -3.60
C ALA A 91 -3.84 5.80 -3.52
N LEU A 92 -4.47 5.04 -2.62
CA LEU A 92 -4.31 3.58 -2.57
C LEU A 92 -4.79 2.91 -3.87
N SER A 93 -5.90 3.38 -4.43
CA SER A 93 -6.43 2.89 -5.71
C SER A 93 -5.47 3.20 -6.87
N ALA A 94 -4.94 4.42 -6.92
CA ALA A 94 -3.95 4.85 -7.91
C ALA A 94 -2.63 4.06 -7.81
N LEU A 95 -2.14 3.83 -6.59
CA LEU A 95 -0.96 2.98 -6.36
C LEU A 95 -1.21 1.54 -6.82
N GLY A 96 -2.43 1.02 -6.58
CA GLY A 96 -2.87 -0.26 -7.10
C GLY A 96 -2.78 -0.31 -8.62
N ALA A 97 -3.34 0.69 -9.32
CA ALA A 97 -3.26 0.79 -10.78
C ALA A 97 -1.81 0.85 -11.28
N ALA A 98 -0.97 1.71 -10.70
CA ALA A 98 0.44 1.80 -11.09
C ALA A 98 1.20 0.48 -10.84
N ALA A 99 0.83 -0.29 -9.81
CA ALA A 99 1.37 -1.62 -9.58
C ALA A 99 0.86 -2.65 -10.62
N ARG A 100 -0.38 -2.51 -11.11
CA ARG A 100 -0.91 -3.32 -12.22
C ARG A 100 -0.11 -3.05 -13.50
N ASP A 101 0.16 -1.78 -13.81
CA ASP A 101 0.89 -1.39 -15.02
C ASP A 101 2.31 -1.98 -15.02
N ARG A 102 2.98 -2.02 -13.87
CA ARG A 102 4.30 -2.67 -13.72
C ARG A 102 4.28 -4.20 -13.94
N LEU A 103 3.10 -4.83 -13.98
CA LEU A 103 2.93 -6.25 -14.30
C LEU A 103 2.66 -6.50 -15.79
N GLU A 104 2.38 -5.46 -16.58
CA GLU A 104 2.11 -5.62 -18.01
C GLU A 104 3.25 -6.34 -18.73
N GLY A 105 2.89 -7.33 -19.54
CA GLY A 105 3.85 -8.20 -20.23
C GLY A 105 4.65 -9.15 -19.34
N ARG A 106 4.50 -9.10 -18.01
CA ARG A 106 5.22 -9.95 -17.04
C ARG A 106 4.33 -10.96 -16.34
N ALA A 107 3.03 -10.67 -16.19
CA ALA A 107 2.06 -11.57 -15.59
C ALA A 107 0.67 -11.40 -16.23
N GLU A 108 -0.03 -12.53 -16.40
CA GLU A 108 -1.45 -12.55 -16.73
C GLU A 108 -2.29 -12.39 -15.46
N VAL A 109 -3.34 -11.59 -15.50
CA VAL A 109 -4.14 -11.28 -14.31
C VAL A 109 -5.61 -11.48 -14.58
N PHE A 110 -6.23 -12.24 -13.68
CA PHE A 110 -7.61 -12.68 -13.78
C PHE A 110 -8.44 -12.05 -12.65
N GLY A 111 -9.44 -11.25 -13.01
CA GLY A 111 -10.42 -10.71 -12.07
C GLY A 111 -11.64 -11.63 -11.98
N ILE A 112 -11.92 -12.18 -10.80
CA ILE A 112 -13.09 -13.04 -10.56
C ILE A 112 -14.13 -12.26 -9.74
N THR A 113 -15.30 -12.00 -10.33
CA THR A 113 -16.42 -11.28 -9.71
C THR A 113 -17.70 -12.13 -9.71
N GLY A 114 -18.72 -11.71 -8.95
CA GLY A 114 -20.01 -12.39 -8.83
C GLY A 114 -20.47 -12.56 -7.38
N SER A 115 -21.75 -12.81 -7.13
CA SER A 115 -22.27 -12.94 -5.76
C SER A 115 -21.82 -14.23 -5.07
N VAL A 116 -21.73 -15.34 -5.80
CA VAL A 116 -21.40 -16.68 -5.29
C VAL A 116 -20.27 -17.30 -6.13
N GLY A 117 -19.46 -18.16 -5.54
CA GLY A 117 -18.46 -18.97 -6.26
C GLY A 117 -17.11 -18.31 -6.53
N LYS A 118 -16.92 -17.01 -6.24
CA LYS A 118 -15.65 -16.28 -6.48
C LYS A 118 -14.42 -17.00 -5.92
N THR A 119 -14.46 -17.39 -4.65
CA THR A 119 -13.34 -18.05 -3.97
C THR A 119 -13.03 -19.41 -4.60
N THR A 120 -14.05 -20.25 -4.77
CA THR A 120 -13.91 -21.57 -5.40
C THR A 120 -13.37 -21.46 -6.81
N THR A 121 -13.91 -20.57 -7.64
CA THR A 121 -13.44 -20.36 -9.02
C THR A 121 -12.00 -19.85 -9.06
N LYS A 122 -11.65 -18.89 -8.19
CA LYS A 122 -10.28 -18.36 -8.08
C LYS A 122 -9.29 -19.46 -7.65
N ASP A 123 -9.66 -20.31 -6.69
CA ASP A 123 -8.79 -21.39 -6.21
C ASP A 123 -8.62 -22.51 -7.25
N LEU A 124 -9.70 -22.90 -7.95
CA LEU A 124 -9.63 -23.88 -9.04
C LEU A 124 -8.80 -23.38 -10.23
N LEU A 125 -8.98 -22.11 -10.61
CA LEU A 125 -8.17 -21.49 -11.67
C LEU A 125 -6.69 -21.49 -11.28
N ALA A 126 -6.35 -21.11 -10.05
CA ALA A 126 -4.98 -21.14 -9.55
C ALA A 126 -4.40 -22.55 -9.58
N ALA A 127 -5.16 -23.57 -9.15
CA ALA A 127 -4.71 -24.96 -9.16
C ALA A 127 -4.41 -25.49 -10.57
N VAL A 128 -5.24 -25.14 -11.56
CA VAL A 128 -5.02 -25.53 -12.97
C VAL A 128 -3.80 -24.81 -13.54
N LEU A 129 -3.69 -23.49 -13.37
CA LEU A 129 -2.56 -22.71 -13.88
C LEU A 129 -1.24 -23.11 -13.22
N ALA A 130 -1.24 -23.53 -11.96
CA ALA A 130 -0.03 -23.98 -11.27
C ALA A 130 0.60 -25.26 -11.88
N THR A 131 -0.11 -25.95 -12.78
CA THR A 131 0.43 -27.14 -13.47
C THR A 131 1.47 -26.80 -14.54
N ASP A 132 1.45 -25.59 -15.11
CA ASP A 132 2.35 -25.16 -16.18
C ASP A 132 2.84 -23.69 -16.06
N ARG A 133 2.26 -22.89 -15.16
CA ARG A 133 2.66 -21.52 -14.84
C ARG A 133 3.17 -21.40 -13.41
N ARG A 134 4.06 -20.43 -13.19
CA ARG A 134 4.33 -19.92 -11.85
C ARG A 134 3.18 -19.00 -11.46
N THR A 135 2.35 -19.46 -10.52
CA THR A 135 1.24 -18.70 -9.92
C THR A 135 1.64 -18.06 -8.60
#